data_AF-A0A7S1CEV4-F1
#
_entry.id   AF-A0A7S1CEV4-F1
#
_cell.length_a   1.000
_cell.length_b   1.000
_cell.length_c   1.000
_cell.angle_alpha   90.00
_cell.angle_beta   90.00
_cell.angle_gamma   90.00
#
_symmetry.space_group_name_H-M   'P 1'
#
loop_
_entity.id
_entity.type
_entity.pdbx_description
1 polymer ?
#
loop_
_entity_poly.entity_id
_entity_poly.type
_entity_poly.pdbx_seq_one_letter_code
_entity_poly.pdbx_strand_id
1 'polypeptide(L)'
;DAGCCRYLRSGRCESEAAGKDTSSRKLEHTSRQMLPLPREAGLLVGAAGAARGSDAFLSPPMGLGDGDKLSAATGVDDSPQAPQDLPFRFPFYDGHYDALRVSPNGYLQVAGEEPCAGVFQLPGCDFSNDYRSLIGPLVTDLNPSTEGADAKVVTRSAPQWYCAAWLASPLYHSEVPYGGPAAYSAGVCIHAGGAVRLYHRNVTTLPLRTPWLVGTRAQSLAT
;
A
#
# COMPACT_ATOMS: atom_id res chain seq x y z
N ASP A 1 0.15 21.91 20.91
CA ASP A 1 -1.03 21.29 20.27
C ASP A 1 -1.26 21.77 18.84
N ALA A 2 -0.33 21.44 17.93
CA ALA A 2 -0.37 21.86 16.52
C ALA A 2 -0.24 20.64 15.59
N GLY A 3 -1.10 19.64 15.81
CA GLY A 3 -1.12 18.39 15.03
C GLY A 3 -1.91 18.52 13.73
N CYS A 4 -1.59 17.64 12.77
CA CYS A 4 -2.04 17.48 11.37
C CYS A 4 -3.51 17.76 10.99
N CYS A 5 -4.42 18.11 11.91
CA CYS A 5 -5.86 18.14 11.67
C CYS A 5 -6.45 19.54 11.31
N ARG A 6 -5.65 20.60 11.06
CA ARG A 6 -6.20 21.97 10.83
C ARG A 6 -7.06 22.11 9.55
N TYR A 7 -6.96 21.18 8.60
CA TYR A 7 -7.63 21.29 7.29
C TYR A 7 -8.82 20.34 7.09
N LEU A 8 -9.19 19.52 8.08
CA LEU A 8 -10.35 18.62 7.98
C LEU A 8 -11.56 19.23 8.70
N ARG A 9 -12.52 19.78 7.95
CA ARG A 9 -13.71 20.48 8.49
C ARG A 9 -14.68 19.61 9.31
N SER A 10 -14.51 18.29 9.35
CA SER A 10 -15.43 17.37 10.02
C SER A 10 -14.76 16.23 10.82
N GLY A 11 -13.42 16.19 10.92
CA GLY A 11 -12.71 15.15 11.65
C GLY A 11 -12.46 15.52 13.11
N ARG A 12 -13.04 14.80 14.07
CA ARG A 12 -12.57 14.83 15.47
C ARG A 12 -11.36 13.92 15.63
N CYS A 13 -10.27 14.41 16.21
CA CYS A 13 -9.04 13.69 16.53
C CYS A 13 -8.96 13.53 18.07
N GLU A 14 -9.08 12.31 18.61
CA GLU A 14 -8.71 11.98 20.00
C GLU A 14 -7.71 10.81 19.93
N SER A 15 -6.63 10.94 20.68
CA SER A 15 -5.63 9.90 20.90
C SER A 15 -5.98 9.15 22.19
N GLU A 16 -6.29 7.86 22.12
CA GLU A 16 -6.20 7.01 23.31
C GLU A 16 -4.73 6.72 23.60
N ALA A 17 -4.30 7.02 24.82
CA ALA A 17 -2.98 6.69 25.32
C ALA A 17 -2.90 5.17 25.58
N ALA A 18 -2.41 4.40 24.61
CA ALA A 18 -1.97 3.03 24.84
C ALA A 18 -0.46 3.02 25.17
N GLY A 19 -0.13 2.27 26.21
CA GLY A 19 1.16 2.32 26.91
C GLY A 19 2.40 2.11 26.06
N LYS A 20 3.48 2.73 26.57
CA LYS A 20 4.89 2.67 26.17
C LYS A 20 5.30 1.42 25.36
N ASP A 21 5.40 1.59 24.04
CA ASP A 21 6.46 1.00 23.24
C ASP A 21 6.96 2.05 22.24
N THR A 22 8.27 2.29 22.25
CA THR A 22 8.93 3.54 21.80
C THR A 22 9.64 3.41 20.45
N SER A 23 9.08 2.67 19.49
CA SER A 23 9.66 2.55 18.13
C SER A 23 8.94 3.41 17.06
N SER A 24 7.89 4.15 17.41
CA SER A 24 7.29 5.14 16.50
C SER A 24 8.11 6.44 16.48
N ARG A 25 9.15 6.49 15.63
CA ARG A 25 9.76 7.77 15.25
C ARG A 25 8.66 8.69 14.74
N LYS A 26 8.48 9.84 15.39
CA LYS A 26 7.69 10.98 14.90
C LYS A 26 8.08 11.23 13.44
N LEU A 27 7.16 10.96 12.52
CA LEU A 27 7.23 11.44 11.13
C LEU A 27 7.15 12.97 11.19
N GLU A 28 8.30 13.62 11.00
CA GLU A 28 8.43 15.07 11.10
C GLU A 28 7.78 15.80 9.92
N HIS A 29 7.43 17.05 10.20
CA HIS A 29 6.30 17.81 9.68
C HIS A 29 6.59 18.63 8.40
N THR A 30 7.56 18.25 7.56
CA THR A 30 8.07 19.17 6.52
C THR A 30 8.03 18.66 5.07
N SER A 31 7.53 17.47 4.80
CA SER A 31 7.11 17.07 3.45
C SER A 31 6.16 15.89 3.57
N ARG A 32 5.13 15.78 2.72
CA ARG A 32 4.25 14.59 2.60
C ARG A 32 3.10 14.55 3.62
N GLN A 33 2.02 15.28 3.33
CA GLN A 33 0.71 14.97 3.90
C GLN A 33 0.25 13.62 3.35
N MET A 34 0.58 12.55 4.07
CA MET A 34 -0.26 11.36 4.08
C MET A 34 -1.25 11.58 5.21
N LEU A 35 -2.54 11.60 4.87
CA LEU A 35 -3.55 11.71 5.89
C LEU A 35 -3.50 10.41 6.72
N PRO A 36 -3.51 10.50 8.06
CA PRO A 36 -3.75 9.32 8.89
C PRO A 36 -5.05 8.68 8.39
N LEU A 37 -5.04 7.35 8.30
CA LEU A 37 -6.21 6.58 7.86
C LEU A 37 -7.45 7.06 8.66
N PRO A 38 -8.64 7.22 8.04
CA PRO A 38 -9.85 7.62 8.75
C PRO A 38 -10.07 6.71 9.96
N ARG A 39 -10.55 7.24 11.09
CA ARG A 39 -10.57 6.63 12.44
C ARG A 39 -11.13 5.20 12.58
N GLU A 40 -11.78 4.65 11.57
CA GLU A 40 -12.23 3.23 11.54
C GLU A 40 -11.25 2.28 10.84
N ALA A 41 -10.22 2.81 10.19
CA ALA A 41 -9.10 2.06 9.67
C ALA A 41 -8.14 1.75 10.82
N GLY A 42 -8.43 0.66 11.54
CA GLY A 42 -7.53 0.13 12.55
C GLY A 42 -6.16 -0.17 11.95
N LEU A 43 -5.16 0.65 12.30
CA LEU A 43 -3.75 0.33 12.09
C LEU A 43 -3.36 -0.73 13.11
N LEU A 44 -3.54 -2.01 12.77
CA LEU A 44 -2.88 -3.09 13.49
C LEU A 44 -1.48 -3.26 12.92
N VAL A 45 -0.51 -2.56 13.53
CA VAL A 45 0.90 -2.92 13.40
C VAL A 45 1.07 -4.25 14.12
N GLY A 46 0.97 -5.36 13.39
CA GLY A 46 1.21 -6.69 13.92
C GLY A 46 2.64 -6.79 14.43
N ALA A 47 2.79 -7.07 15.73
CA ALA A 47 4.07 -7.28 16.38
C ALA A 47 4.91 -8.31 15.60
N ALA A 48 6.18 -7.98 15.38
CA ALA A 48 7.17 -8.92 14.88
C ALA A 48 7.37 -10.04 15.91
N GLY A 49 6.58 -11.10 15.80
CA GLY A 49 6.58 -12.22 16.74
C GLY A 49 6.15 -13.52 16.07
N ALA A 50 7.12 -14.22 15.49
CA ALA A 50 7.17 -15.67 15.31
C ALA A 50 5.85 -16.41 14.93
N ALA A 51 5.29 -16.15 13.76
CA ALA A 51 4.44 -17.13 13.08
C ALA A 51 5.30 -17.96 12.12
N ARG A 52 5.89 -19.06 12.61
CA ARG A 52 6.39 -20.16 11.76
C ARG A 52 5.17 -21.01 11.39
N GLY A 53 4.57 -20.69 10.26
CA GLY A 53 3.40 -21.37 9.71
C GLY A 53 2.79 -20.50 8.61
N SER A 54 2.17 -21.11 7.62
CA SER A 54 1.53 -20.50 6.45
C SER A 54 0.31 -19.62 6.75
N ASP A 55 0.04 -19.26 8.00
CA ASP A 55 -1.29 -18.83 8.41
C ASP A 55 -1.38 -17.33 8.71
N ALA A 56 -2.35 -16.69 8.02
CA ALA A 56 -2.91 -15.37 8.27
C ALA A 56 -2.06 -14.13 7.95
N PHE A 57 -1.70 -13.96 6.67
CA PHE A 57 -1.21 -12.67 6.14
C PHE A 57 -2.33 -11.61 6.06
N LEU A 58 -3.59 -12.04 5.98
CA LEU A 58 -4.81 -11.22 5.95
C LEU A 58 -5.92 -12.01 6.67
N SER A 59 -7.04 -11.38 7.03
CA SER A 59 -8.27 -12.11 7.36
C SER A 59 -9.31 -11.76 6.30
N PRO A 60 -9.61 -12.70 5.37
CA PRO A 60 -9.02 -14.03 5.25
C PRO A 60 -7.57 -14.01 4.73
N PRO A 61 -6.72 -15.02 5.02
CA PRO A 61 -5.31 -15.03 4.62
C PRO A 61 -5.20 -14.99 3.10
N MET A 62 -4.45 -14.02 2.55
CA MET A 62 -4.06 -14.08 1.15
C MET A 62 -2.64 -14.63 1.04
N GLY A 63 -2.43 -15.43 0.00
CA GLY A 63 -1.21 -16.20 -0.16
C GLY A 63 -1.30 -17.33 -1.17
N LEU A 64 -2.44 -17.42 -1.88
CA LEU A 64 -2.92 -18.47 -2.79
C LEU A 64 -3.67 -19.64 -2.11
N GLY A 65 -4.58 -19.32 -1.19
CA GLY A 65 -5.67 -20.23 -0.79
C GLY A 65 -6.91 -20.10 -1.70
N ASP A 66 -8.01 -20.76 -1.35
CA ASP A 66 -9.26 -20.69 -2.11
C ASP A 66 -9.76 -19.25 -2.29
N GLY A 67 -10.02 -18.87 -3.54
CA GLY A 67 -10.56 -17.57 -3.93
C GLY A 67 -9.52 -16.48 -4.24
N ASP A 68 -8.22 -16.71 -3.99
CA ASP A 68 -7.16 -15.82 -4.48
C ASP A 68 -7.00 -15.93 -6.00
N LYS A 69 -6.73 -14.81 -6.65
CA LYS A 69 -6.43 -14.71 -8.07
C LYS A 69 -5.07 -14.06 -8.28
N LEU A 70 -4.28 -14.62 -9.20
CA LEU A 70 -3.04 -13.99 -9.65
C LEU A 70 -3.37 -12.74 -10.47
N SER A 71 -2.80 -11.59 -10.08
CA SER A 71 -2.93 -10.35 -10.83
C SER A 71 -1.95 -10.30 -11.98
N ALA A 72 -2.35 -9.68 -13.10
CA ALA A 72 -1.47 -9.37 -14.22
C ALA A 72 -0.28 -8.48 -13.81
N ALA A 73 -0.43 -7.72 -12.70
CA ALA A 73 0.65 -6.95 -12.09
C ALA A 73 1.83 -7.81 -11.61
N THR A 74 1.68 -9.14 -11.53
CA THR A 74 2.81 -10.04 -11.21
C THR A 74 3.83 -10.09 -12.34
N GLY A 75 3.37 -10.04 -13.59
CA GLY A 75 4.23 -10.29 -14.76
C GLY A 75 4.87 -9.04 -15.35
N VAL A 76 4.85 -7.93 -14.61
CA VAL A 76 5.34 -6.62 -15.08
C VAL A 76 6.20 -5.93 -14.01
N ASP A 77 7.03 -4.98 -14.46
CA ASP A 77 7.94 -4.19 -13.62
C ASP A 77 7.23 -2.94 -13.05
N ASP A 78 6.99 -1.94 -13.91
CA ASP A 78 6.32 -0.70 -13.52
C ASP A 78 4.87 -0.60 -14.01
N SER A 79 4.67 -1.06 -15.24
CA SER A 79 3.43 -0.92 -16.00
C SER A 79 3.28 -2.06 -17.03
N PRO A 80 2.05 -2.33 -17.51
CA PRO A 80 0.78 -1.69 -17.13
C PRO A 80 0.31 -2.07 -15.72
N GLN A 81 -0.45 -1.19 -15.07
CA GLN A 81 -1.20 -1.56 -13.87
C GLN A 81 -2.38 -2.47 -14.25
N ALA A 82 -2.70 -3.45 -13.41
CA ALA A 82 -3.78 -4.39 -13.69
C ALA A 82 -5.14 -3.81 -13.30
N PRO A 83 -6.09 -3.60 -14.24
CA PRO A 83 -7.41 -3.07 -13.92
C PRO A 83 -8.24 -4.08 -13.13
N GLN A 84 -9.10 -3.58 -12.25
CA GLN A 84 -9.95 -4.38 -11.39
C GLN A 84 -11.30 -3.69 -11.12
N ASP A 85 -12.37 -4.32 -11.58
CA ASP A 85 -13.74 -3.97 -11.18
C ASP A 85 -14.05 -4.54 -9.79
N LEU A 86 -14.75 -3.76 -8.97
CA LEU A 86 -15.18 -4.12 -7.63
C LEU A 86 -16.67 -4.44 -7.61
N PRO A 87 -17.11 -5.46 -6.84
CA PRO A 87 -18.53 -5.78 -6.72
C PRO A 87 -19.29 -4.83 -5.76
N PHE A 88 -18.66 -3.73 -5.34
CA PHE A 88 -19.21 -2.72 -4.45
C PHE A 88 -18.63 -1.35 -4.79
N ARG A 89 -19.39 -0.30 -4.45
CA ARG A 89 -18.87 1.07 -4.40
C ARG A 89 -18.28 1.34 -3.03
N PHE A 90 -17.16 2.05 -2.97
CA PHE A 90 -16.58 2.51 -1.72
C PHE A 90 -16.26 4.01 -1.77
N PRO A 91 -16.41 4.74 -0.65
CA PRO A 91 -15.97 6.12 -0.57
C PRO A 91 -14.45 6.18 -0.44
N PHE A 92 -13.82 7.07 -1.21
CA PHE A 92 -12.41 7.38 -1.08
C PHE A 92 -12.20 8.88 -1.29
N TYR A 93 -11.88 9.58 -0.20
CA TYR A 93 -11.81 11.04 -0.15
C TYR A 93 -13.10 11.71 -0.65
N ASP A 94 -13.05 12.37 -1.80
CA ASP A 94 -14.10 13.18 -2.41
C ASP A 94 -14.96 12.41 -3.42
N GLY A 95 -14.65 11.14 -3.66
CA GLY A 95 -15.33 10.30 -4.64
C GLY A 95 -15.89 8.99 -4.10
N HIS A 96 -16.70 8.35 -4.93
CA HIS A 96 -17.15 6.96 -4.76
C HIS A 96 -16.75 6.15 -5.97
N TYR A 97 -16.00 5.08 -5.74
CA TYR A 97 -15.36 4.29 -6.80
C TYR A 97 -15.80 2.83 -6.71
N ASP A 98 -15.89 2.17 -7.86
CA ASP A 98 -16.18 0.75 -8.05
C ASP A 98 -15.14 0.06 -8.95
N ALA A 99 -14.07 0.76 -9.30
CA ALA A 99 -12.95 0.21 -10.02
C ALA A 99 -11.64 0.80 -9.47
N LEU A 100 -10.55 0.07 -9.67
CA LEU A 100 -9.20 0.51 -9.35
C LEU A 100 -8.20 -0.21 -10.25
N ARG A 101 -6.92 0.15 -10.16
CA ARG A 101 -5.82 -0.60 -10.77
C ARG A 101 -4.82 -1.06 -9.72
N VAL A 102 -4.29 -2.27 -9.87
CA VAL A 102 -3.24 -2.85 -9.02
C VAL A 102 -1.89 -2.59 -9.66
N SER A 103 -1.03 -1.83 -8.99
CA SER A 103 0.32 -1.58 -9.47
C SER A 103 1.28 -2.69 -9.06
N PRO A 104 2.26 -3.07 -9.88
CA PRO A 104 3.37 -3.94 -9.45
C PRO A 104 4.18 -3.32 -8.30
N ASN A 105 4.20 -1.98 -8.22
CA ASN A 105 4.97 -1.17 -7.26
C ASN A 105 4.28 -0.98 -5.89
N GLY A 106 3.44 -1.93 -5.47
CA GLY A 106 2.99 -2.00 -4.08
C GLY A 106 1.83 -1.07 -3.69
N TYR A 107 0.99 -0.66 -4.63
CA TYR A 107 -0.20 0.17 -4.38
C TYR A 107 -1.41 -0.16 -5.26
N LEU A 108 -2.56 0.31 -4.79
CA LEU A 108 -3.80 0.43 -5.55
C LEU A 108 -3.97 1.87 -6.02
N GLN A 109 -4.21 2.06 -7.33
CA GLN A 109 -4.55 3.34 -7.92
C GLN A 109 -6.07 3.42 -8.07
N VAL A 110 -6.71 4.32 -7.33
CA VAL A 110 -8.17 4.44 -7.28
C VAL A 110 -8.72 5.26 -8.44
N ALA A 111 -7.99 6.29 -8.87
CA ALA A 111 -8.43 7.21 -9.92
C ALA A 111 -7.25 7.89 -10.62
N GLY A 112 -7.51 8.64 -11.69
CA GLY A 112 -6.48 9.44 -12.39
C GLY A 112 -5.64 8.62 -13.37
N GLU A 113 -4.50 9.15 -13.76
CA GLU A 113 -3.54 8.47 -14.65
C GLU A 113 -2.53 7.63 -13.84
N GLU A 114 -1.79 6.76 -14.52
CA GLU A 114 -0.68 6.06 -13.88
C GLU A 114 0.41 7.07 -13.51
N PRO A 115 0.96 7.03 -12.28
CA PRO A 115 2.03 7.93 -11.87
C PRO A 115 3.22 7.87 -12.84
N CYS A 116 3.82 9.02 -13.10
CA CYS A 116 5.04 9.14 -13.88
C CYS A 116 5.02 8.42 -15.23
N ALA A 117 3.87 8.46 -15.92
CA ALA A 117 3.67 7.82 -17.22
C ALA A 117 4.00 6.31 -17.23
N GLY A 118 3.75 5.62 -16.11
CA GLY A 118 3.93 4.18 -15.99
C GLY A 118 5.37 3.72 -15.72
N VAL A 119 6.23 4.61 -15.22
CA VAL A 119 7.60 4.30 -14.78
C VAL A 119 7.73 4.67 -13.30
N PHE A 120 8.43 3.86 -12.49
CA PHE A 120 8.64 4.22 -11.09
C PHE A 120 9.65 5.37 -10.97
N GLN A 121 9.12 6.57 -10.77
CA GLN A 121 9.87 7.84 -10.68
C GLN A 121 10.74 8.14 -11.89
N LEU A 122 10.48 9.28 -12.53
CA LEU A 122 11.29 9.82 -13.62
C LEU A 122 11.90 11.16 -13.20
N PRO A 123 12.94 11.66 -13.88
CA PRO A 123 13.42 13.01 -13.63
C PRO A 123 12.28 14.04 -13.69
N GLY A 124 12.03 14.72 -12.57
CA GLY A 124 10.92 15.67 -12.45
C GLY A 124 9.55 15.04 -12.15
N CYS A 125 9.48 13.75 -11.84
CA CYS A 125 8.28 13.05 -11.39
C CYS A 125 8.57 12.14 -10.20
N ASP A 126 8.04 12.48 -9.04
CA ASP A 126 8.28 11.77 -7.78
C ASP A 126 7.07 11.86 -6.85
N PHE A 127 7.25 11.39 -5.60
CA PHE A 127 6.22 11.50 -4.58
C PHE A 127 5.88 12.93 -4.17
N SER A 128 6.64 13.96 -4.54
CA SER A 128 6.31 15.35 -4.19
C SER A 128 5.24 15.93 -5.12
N ASN A 129 5.31 15.60 -6.40
CA ASN A 129 4.47 16.21 -7.44
C ASN A 129 3.45 15.25 -8.07
N ASP A 130 3.73 13.95 -8.13
CA ASP A 130 2.82 12.94 -8.68
C ASP A 130 2.35 11.95 -7.59
N TYR A 131 1.99 10.70 -7.93
CA TYR A 131 1.55 9.61 -7.06
C TYR A 131 0.34 9.98 -6.22
N ARG A 132 -0.77 10.34 -6.87
CA ARG A 132 -2.05 10.75 -6.24
C ARG A 132 -3.08 9.63 -6.27
N SER A 133 -4.19 9.80 -5.57
CA SER A 133 -5.36 8.90 -5.62
C SER A 133 -5.02 7.42 -5.38
N LEU A 134 -4.12 7.14 -4.43
CA LEU A 134 -3.60 5.79 -4.22
C LEU A 134 -3.71 5.31 -2.77
N ILE A 135 -3.66 4.00 -2.61
CA ILE A 135 -3.63 3.28 -1.34
C ILE A 135 -2.47 2.27 -1.43
N GLY A 136 -1.42 2.49 -0.65
CA GLY A 136 -0.20 1.71 -0.72
C GLY A 136 0.21 1.14 0.64
N PRO A 137 0.17 -0.18 0.85
CA PRO A 137 0.81 -0.77 2.01
C PRO A 137 2.33 -0.62 1.93
N LEU A 138 2.94 -0.62 0.74
CA LEU A 138 4.35 -0.27 0.56
C LEU A 138 4.57 0.18 -0.88
N VAL A 139 4.48 1.49 -1.15
CA VAL A 139 4.80 2.06 -2.46
C VAL A 139 6.31 2.18 -2.55
N THR A 140 6.93 1.46 -3.47
CA THR A 140 8.38 1.52 -3.75
C THR A 140 8.64 0.88 -5.11
N ASP A 141 9.87 1.00 -5.62
CA ASP A 141 10.34 0.40 -6.87
C ASP A 141 10.45 -1.12 -6.73
N LEU A 142 9.34 -1.84 -6.95
CA LEU A 142 9.25 -3.29 -6.87
C LEU A 142 9.19 -3.89 -8.27
N ASN A 143 9.85 -5.03 -8.46
CA ASN A 143 9.78 -5.77 -9.71
C ASN A 143 9.31 -7.21 -9.46
N PRO A 144 7.99 -7.47 -9.35
CA PRO A 144 7.48 -8.83 -9.19
C PRO A 144 7.70 -9.73 -10.41
N SER A 145 8.06 -9.17 -11.58
CA SER A 145 8.29 -9.92 -12.82
C SER A 145 9.68 -10.56 -12.94
N THR A 146 10.62 -10.20 -12.06
CA THR A 146 12.01 -10.65 -12.17
C THR A 146 12.10 -12.18 -12.07
N GLU A 147 12.78 -12.80 -13.04
CA GLU A 147 12.97 -14.25 -13.10
C GLU A 147 13.63 -14.78 -11.81
N GLY A 148 13.07 -15.87 -11.27
CA GLY A 148 13.59 -16.55 -10.09
C GLY A 148 13.10 -16.00 -8.74
N ALA A 149 12.31 -14.93 -8.72
CA ALA A 149 11.59 -14.54 -7.53
C ALA A 149 10.31 -15.38 -7.41
N ASP A 150 10.02 -15.93 -6.23
CA ASP A 150 8.69 -16.47 -5.86
C ASP A 150 7.63 -15.35 -5.71
N ALA A 151 7.88 -14.20 -6.36
CA ALA A 151 7.12 -12.98 -6.23
C ALA A 151 5.74 -13.15 -6.87
N LYS A 152 4.70 -12.73 -6.15
CA LYS A 152 3.33 -12.78 -6.65
C LYS A 152 2.55 -11.56 -6.22
N VAL A 153 1.79 -10.99 -7.15
CA VAL A 153 0.73 -10.04 -6.82
C VAL A 153 -0.59 -10.80 -6.85
N VAL A 154 -1.22 -10.96 -5.70
CA VAL A 154 -2.47 -11.72 -5.54
C VAL A 154 -3.60 -10.81 -5.12
N THR A 155 -4.79 -11.13 -5.57
CA THR A 155 -6.00 -10.34 -5.30
C THR A 155 -7.14 -11.25 -4.87
N ARG A 156 -8.05 -10.70 -4.08
CA ARG A 156 -9.28 -11.39 -3.69
C ARG A 156 -10.41 -10.38 -3.55
N SER A 157 -11.58 -10.71 -4.08
CA SER A 157 -12.77 -9.86 -4.00
C SER A 157 -13.93 -10.61 -3.38
N ALA A 158 -14.77 -9.87 -2.67
CA ALA A 158 -16.05 -10.30 -2.13
C ALA A 158 -17.04 -9.13 -2.20
N PRO A 159 -18.36 -9.35 -2.01
CA PRO A 159 -19.37 -8.31 -2.17
C PRO A 159 -19.19 -7.05 -1.31
N GLN A 160 -18.36 -7.08 -0.27
CA GLN A 160 -18.17 -5.97 0.67
C GLN A 160 -16.71 -5.58 0.90
N TRP A 161 -15.76 -6.27 0.26
CA TRP A 161 -14.34 -5.99 0.42
C TRP A 161 -13.50 -6.50 -0.75
N TYR A 162 -12.35 -5.87 -0.93
CA TYR A 162 -11.34 -6.25 -1.90
C TYR A 162 -9.98 -6.18 -1.24
N CYS A 163 -9.12 -7.15 -1.51
CA CYS A 163 -7.76 -7.20 -1.00
C CYS A 163 -6.75 -7.44 -2.12
N ALA A 164 -5.57 -6.84 -1.99
CA ALA A 164 -4.40 -7.06 -2.84
C ALA A 164 -3.16 -7.27 -1.97
N ALA A 165 -2.26 -8.13 -2.41
CA ALA A 165 -1.01 -8.41 -1.72
C ALA A 165 0.12 -8.60 -2.72
N TRP A 166 1.26 -8.03 -2.37
CA TRP A 166 2.56 -8.23 -2.98
C TRP A 166 3.29 -9.21 -2.07
N LEU A 167 3.60 -10.39 -2.57
CA LEU A 167 4.21 -11.49 -1.82
C LEU A 167 5.62 -11.67 -2.35
N ALA A 168 6.61 -11.61 -1.48
CA ALA A 168 8.02 -11.81 -1.83
C ALA A 168 8.48 -10.95 -3.03
N SER A 169 7.94 -9.75 -3.19
CA SER A 169 8.28 -8.85 -4.29
C SER A 169 9.67 -8.24 -4.06
N PRO A 170 10.65 -8.47 -4.94
CA PRO A 170 11.97 -7.85 -4.82
C PRO A 170 11.92 -6.38 -5.22
N LEU A 171 12.90 -5.60 -4.76
CA LEU A 171 13.14 -4.26 -5.29
C LEU A 171 13.76 -4.35 -6.70
N TYR A 172 13.36 -3.44 -7.57
CA TYR A 172 14.02 -3.19 -8.84
C TYR A 172 15.50 -2.80 -8.62
N HIS A 173 16.40 -3.33 -9.46
CA HIS A 173 17.87 -3.17 -9.35
C HIS A 173 18.42 -3.26 -7.93
N SER A 174 17.97 -4.25 -7.16
CA SER A 174 18.58 -4.56 -5.88
C SER A 174 19.99 -5.12 -6.07
N GLU A 175 20.97 -4.24 -6.35
CA GLU A 175 22.36 -4.48 -6.01
C GLU A 175 22.42 -4.57 -4.48
N VAL A 176 22.08 -5.72 -3.91
CA VAL A 176 22.25 -5.95 -2.48
C VAL A 176 23.70 -6.39 -2.28
N PRO A 177 24.59 -5.56 -1.71
CA PRO A 177 26.00 -5.94 -1.53
C PRO A 177 26.16 -6.92 -0.35
N TYR A 178 25.10 -7.15 0.44
CA TYR A 178 25.13 -7.95 1.67
C TYR A 178 23.84 -8.77 1.84
N GLY A 179 23.87 -10.03 1.38
CA GLY A 179 22.97 -11.07 1.90
C GLY A 179 21.55 -11.13 1.31
N GLY A 180 21.44 -11.52 0.05
CA GLY A 180 20.20 -12.00 -0.59
C GLY A 180 19.23 -10.90 -1.04
N PRO A 181 18.34 -11.19 -2.00
CA PRO A 181 17.36 -10.22 -2.46
C PRO A 181 16.39 -9.93 -1.29
N ALA A 182 16.34 -8.67 -0.85
CA ALA A 182 15.32 -8.23 0.08
C ALA A 182 13.95 -8.32 -0.64
N ALA A 183 13.19 -9.36 -0.31
CA ALA A 183 11.85 -9.58 -0.83
C ALA A 183 10.82 -9.08 0.19
N TYR A 184 9.95 -8.18 -0.25
CA TYR A 184 8.96 -7.53 0.59
C TYR A 184 7.61 -8.22 0.44
N SER A 185 6.92 -8.41 1.56
CA SER A 185 5.51 -8.82 1.53
C SER A 185 4.64 -7.76 2.18
N ALA A 186 3.70 -7.21 1.43
CA ALA A 186 2.79 -6.17 1.91
C ALA A 186 1.39 -6.38 1.33
N GLY A 187 0.36 -5.96 2.04
CA GLY A 187 -1.02 -6.21 1.65
C GLY A 187 -1.96 -5.11 2.08
N VAL A 188 -3.05 -4.96 1.35
CA VAL A 188 -4.10 -3.98 1.61
C VAL A 188 -5.46 -4.63 1.42
N CYS A 189 -6.41 -4.26 2.28
CA CYS A 189 -7.83 -4.53 2.08
C CYS A 189 -8.62 -3.22 2.14
N ILE A 190 -9.53 -3.04 1.20
CA ILE A 190 -10.52 -1.97 1.18
C ILE A 190 -11.91 -2.56 1.38
N HIS A 191 -12.78 -1.85 2.09
CA HIS A 191 -14.14 -2.27 2.38
C HIS A 191 -15.15 -1.31 1.75
N ALA A 192 -16.36 -1.78 1.47
CA ALA A 192 -17.45 -0.97 0.91
C ALA A 192 -17.77 0.28 1.76
N GLY A 193 -17.59 0.21 3.07
CA GLY A 193 -17.72 1.36 3.97
C GLY A 193 -16.58 2.38 3.93
N GLY A 194 -15.54 2.16 3.11
CA GLY A 194 -14.37 3.05 3.00
C GLY A 194 -13.24 2.73 3.98
N ALA A 195 -13.41 1.74 4.86
CA ALA A 195 -12.34 1.29 5.73
C ALA A 195 -11.19 0.67 4.91
N VAL A 196 -9.97 1.02 5.28
CA VAL A 196 -8.73 0.52 4.67
C VAL A 196 -7.90 -0.18 5.74
N ARG A 197 -7.36 -1.35 5.43
CA ARG A 197 -6.43 -2.08 6.30
C ARG A 197 -5.13 -2.33 5.55
N LEU A 198 -4.00 -2.02 6.17
CA LEU A 198 -2.66 -2.23 5.62
C LEU A 198 -1.93 -3.28 6.45
N TYR A 199 -1.11 -4.09 5.78
CA TYR A 199 -0.42 -5.23 6.38
C TYR A 199 0.99 -5.34 5.82
N HIS A 200 1.93 -5.76 6.67
CA HIS A 200 3.34 -5.90 6.34
C HIS A 200 3.88 -7.22 6.89
N ARG A 201 4.67 -7.92 6.10
CA ARG A 201 5.42 -9.13 6.48
C ARG A 201 6.77 -9.09 5.78
N ASN A 202 7.82 -9.51 6.48
CA ASN A 202 9.18 -9.49 5.94
C ASN A 202 9.66 -8.11 5.48
N VAL A 203 9.11 -7.04 6.06
CA VAL A 203 9.66 -5.67 5.96
C VAL A 203 10.61 -5.47 7.14
N THR A 204 11.64 -6.33 7.25
CA THR A 204 12.61 -6.29 8.36
C THR A 204 13.49 -5.05 8.30
N THR A 205 13.70 -4.53 7.10
CA THR A 205 14.34 -3.24 6.85
C THR A 205 13.57 -2.51 5.76
N LEU A 206 13.27 -1.23 5.98
CA LEU A 206 12.71 -0.39 4.92
C LEU A 206 13.72 -0.27 3.76
N PRO A 207 13.25 -0.05 2.52
CA PRO A 207 14.12 0.22 1.39
C PRO A 207 15.04 1.41 1.71
N LEU A 208 16.36 1.16 1.85
CA LEU A 208 17.32 2.18 2.29
C LEU A 208 17.75 3.12 1.15
N ARG A 209 17.72 2.62 -0.09
CA ARG A 209 18.23 3.34 -1.27
C ARG A 209 17.14 3.71 -2.27
N THR A 210 15.92 3.25 -2.04
CA THR A 210 14.77 3.47 -2.90
C THR A 210 13.76 4.31 -2.15
N PRO A 211 13.24 5.39 -2.74
CA PRO A 211 12.13 6.14 -2.15
C PRO A 211 10.93 5.22 -1.91
N TRP A 212 10.33 5.34 -0.72
CA TRP A 212 9.14 4.57 -0.38
C TRP A 212 8.06 5.41 0.33
N LEU A 213 6.83 4.89 0.33
CA LEU A 213 5.65 5.50 0.92
C LEU A 213 4.72 4.41 1.52
N VAL A 214 3.99 4.71 2.60
CA VAL A 214 2.97 3.81 3.18
C VAL A 214 1.75 4.63 3.60
N GLY A 215 0.55 4.25 3.16
CA GLY A 215 -0.70 4.91 3.54
C GLY A 215 -1.63 5.19 2.37
N THR A 216 -2.44 6.24 2.51
CA THR A 216 -3.32 6.71 1.44
C THR A 216 -2.91 8.10 0.98
N ARG A 217 -3.26 8.45 -0.26
CA ARG A 217 -3.09 9.79 -0.78
C ARG A 217 -4.27 10.20 -1.66
N ALA A 218 -4.84 11.36 -1.38
CA ALA A 218 -5.95 11.92 -2.14
C ALA A 218 -5.54 12.33 -3.56
N GLN A 219 -6.53 12.49 -4.44
CA GLN A 219 -6.35 13.33 -5.62
C GLN A 219 -6.05 14.75 -5.14
N SER A 220 -5.08 15.43 -5.75
CA SER A 220 -5.01 16.87 -5.51
C SER A 220 -6.26 17.48 -6.12
N LEU A 221 -7.08 18.14 -5.31
CA LEU A 221 -8.06 19.07 -5.86
C LEU A 221 -7.25 20.11 -6.64
N ALA A 222 -7.50 20.24 -7.93
CA ALA A 222 -6.99 21.39 -8.67
C ALA A 222 -7.59 22.62 -8.01
N THR A 223 -6.74 23.41 -7.35
CA THR A 223 -7.10 24.73 -6.80
C THR A 223 -7.21 25.75 -7.91
#